data_AF-A0A0A3Z176-F1
#
_entry.id   AF-A0A0A3Z176-F1
#
_cell.length_a   1.000
_cell.length_b   1.000
_cell.length_c   1.000
_cell.angle_alpha   90.00
_cell.angle_beta   90.00
_cell.angle_gamma   90.00
#
_symmetry.space_group_name_H-M   'P 1'
#
loop_
_entity.id
_entity.type
_entity.pdbx_description
1 polymer ?
#
loop_
_entity_poly.entity_id
_entity_poly.type
_entity_poly.pdbx_seq_one_letter_code
_entity_poly.pdbx_strand_id
1 'polypeptide(L)' 'MPILSPREKRLLRRFAQGKTDKTIAQEVGGTAKQVAAARAMLTNKLGICSQENLVSLASQLAPWPSRIRR' A
#
# COMPACT_ATOMS: atom_id res chain seq x y z
N MET A 1 -7.82 11.00 10.65
CA MET A 1 -6.87 10.10 9.95
C MET A 1 -7.66 8.96 9.31
N PRO A 2 -7.49 8.67 8.01
CA PRO A 2 -8.23 7.61 7.34
C PRO A 2 -7.89 6.26 7.94
N ILE A 3 -8.91 5.52 8.40
CA ILE A 3 -8.75 4.14 8.86
C ILE A 3 -8.54 3.26 7.63
N LEU A 4 -7.33 2.70 7.52
CA LEU A 4 -6.99 1.71 6.50
C LEU A 4 -7.22 0.30 7.06
N SER A 5 -7.94 -0.51 6.31
CA SER A 5 -8.09 -1.94 6.55
C SER A 5 -6.73 -2.65 6.51
N PRO A 6 -6.61 -3.84 7.13
CA PRO A 6 -5.38 -4.63 7.03
C PRO A 6 -4.93 -4.92 5.59
N ARG A 7 -5.89 -5.07 4.66
CA ARG A 7 -5.59 -5.28 3.23
C ARG A 7 -5.04 -4.03 2.56
N GLU A 8 -5.64 -2.87 2.82
CA GLU A 8 -5.15 -1.57 2.35
C GLU A 8 -3.74 -1.28 2.87
N LYS A 9 -3.45 -1.56 4.14
CA LYS A 9 -2.10 -1.41 4.72
C LYS A 9 -1.07 -2.31 4.02
N ARG A 10 -1.44 -3.56 3.69
CA ARG A 10 -0.55 -4.47 2.94
C ARG A 10 -0.28 -3.94 1.53
N LEU A 11 -1.30 -3.46 0.83
CA LEU A 11 -1.14 -2.88 -0.50
C LEU A 11 -0.28 -1.60 -0.45
N LEU A 12 -0.54 -0.71 0.50
CA LEU A 12 0.21 0.53 0.71
C LEU A 12 1.72 0.27 0.88
N ARG A 13 2.09 -0.73 1.70
CA ARG A 13 3.49 -1.15 1.86
C ARG A 13 4.13 -1.63 0.56
N ARG A 14 3.38 -2.34 -0.28
CA ARG A 14 3.90 -2.86 -1.55
C ARG A 14 3.98 -1.78 -2.63
N PHE A 15 3.05 -0.83 -2.63
CA PHE A 15 3.17 0.38 -3.44
C PHE A 15 4.40 1.19 -3.06
N ALA A 16 4.66 1.38 -1.76
CA ALA A 16 5.87 2.04 -1.28
C ALA A 16 7.18 1.33 -1.70
N GLN A 17 7.15 0.02 -1.96
CA GLN A 17 8.33 -0.69 -2.47
C GLN A 17 8.59 -0.44 -3.97
N GLY A 18 7.80 0.40 -4.66
CA GLY A 18 7.94 0.66 -6.09
C GLY A 18 7.53 -0.52 -6.98
N LYS A 19 6.82 -1.51 -6.43
CA LYS A 19 6.38 -2.68 -7.17
C LYS A 19 5.24 -2.32 -8.13
N THR A 20 5.24 -2.95 -9.29
CA THR A 20 4.16 -2.77 -10.28
C THR A 20 2.86 -3.44 -9.80
N ASP A 21 1.72 -2.92 -10.26
CA ASP A 21 0.40 -3.46 -9.91
C ASP A 21 0.27 -4.96 -10.20
N LYS A 22 0.95 -5.47 -11.25
CA LYS A 22 1.00 -6.89 -11.60
C LYS A 22 1.76 -7.71 -10.56
N THR A 23 2.94 -7.25 -10.15
CA THR A 23 3.75 -7.91 -9.12
C THR A 23 3.01 -7.92 -7.79
N ILE A 24 2.37 -6.80 -7.44
CA ILE A 24 1.58 -6.70 -6.20
C ILE A 24 0.39 -7.65 -6.22
N ALA A 25 -0.29 -7.79 -7.36
CA ALA A 25 -1.40 -8.73 -7.52
C ALA A 25 -0.94 -10.18 -7.32
N GLN A 26 0.24 -10.55 -7.83
CA GLN A 26 0.82 -11.88 -7.60
C GLN A 26 1.16 -12.11 -6.13
N GLU A 27 1.72 -11.12 -5.43
CA GLU A 27 2.18 -11.31 -4.05
C GLU A 27 1.09 -11.13 -2.98
N VAL A 28 0.03 -10.36 -3.24
CA VAL A 28 -1.06 -10.10 -2.29
C VAL A 28 -2.31 -10.94 -2.63
N GLY A 29 -2.37 -11.48 -3.83
CA GLY A 29 -3.54 -12.16 -4.38
C GLY A 29 -4.54 -11.19 -4.99
N GLY A 30 -5.10 -11.57 -6.14
CA GLY A 30 -6.08 -10.79 -6.90
C GLY A 30 -5.58 -10.49 -8.31
N THR A 31 -6.26 -9.54 -8.98
CA THR A 31 -5.91 -9.12 -10.34
C THR A 31 -5.25 -7.75 -10.35
N ALA A 32 -4.42 -7.48 -11.38
CA ALA A 32 -3.82 -6.16 -11.57
C ALA A 32 -4.87 -5.04 -11.62
N LYS A 33 -6.06 -5.31 -12.16
CA LYS A 33 -7.18 -4.37 -12.20
C LYS A 33 -7.71 -4.03 -10.80
N GLN A 34 -7.81 -5.02 -9.91
CA GLN A 34 -8.20 -4.79 -8.51
C GLN A 34 -7.13 -3.99 -7.76
N VAL A 35 -5.85 -4.26 -8.02
CA VAL A 35 -4.74 -3.50 -7.42
C VAL A 35 -4.74 -2.06 -7.91
N ALA A 36 -4.94 -1.83 -9.21
CA ALA A 36 -5.04 -0.48 -9.78
C ALA A 36 -6.24 0.31 -9.20
N ALA A 37 -7.40 -0.33 -9.05
CA ALA A 37 -8.57 0.28 -8.41
C ALA A 37 -8.30 0.62 -6.94
N ALA A 38 -7.64 -0.28 -6.21
CA ALA A 38 -7.23 -0.02 -4.83
C ALA A 38 -6.20 1.11 -4.73
N ARG A 39 -5.27 1.21 -5.69
CA ARG A 39 -4.31 2.31 -5.79
C ARG A 39 -5.03 3.64 -5.97
N ALA A 40 -5.94 3.73 -6.93
CA ALA A 40 -6.74 4.94 -7.18
C ALA A 40 -7.59 5.35 -5.97
N MET A 41 -8.20 4.38 -5.29
CA MET A 41 -8.97 4.63 -4.07
C MET A 41 -8.06 5.13 -2.94
N LEU A 42 -6.87 4.53 -2.76
CA LEU A 42 -5.91 4.94 -1.75
C LEU A 42 -5.31 6.31 -2.02
N THR A 43 -4.94 6.61 -3.27
CA THR A 43 -4.44 7.94 -3.66
C THR A 43 -5.49 9.01 -3.43
N ASN A 44 -6.76 8.73 -3.75
CA ASN A 44 -7.86 9.66 -3.49
C ASN A 44 -8.11 9.84 -1.98
N LYS A 45 -8.14 8.75 -1.22
CA LYS A 45 -8.37 8.76 0.24
C LYS A 45 -7.24 9.43 1.03
N LEU A 46 -6.02 9.37 0.52
CA LEU A 46 -4.82 9.97 1.14
C LEU A 46 -4.45 11.32 0.52
N GLY A 47 -5.10 11.75 -0.57
CA GLY A 47 -4.74 12.97 -1.29
C GLY A 47 -3.34 12.95 -1.90
N ILE A 48 -2.85 11.77 -2.29
CA ILE A 48 -1.47 11.59 -2.76
C ILE A 48 -1.43 11.47 -4.29
N CYS A 49 -0.54 12.24 -4.92
CA CYS A 49 -0.25 12.13 -6.35
C CYS A 49 1.16 11.56 -6.68
N SER A 50 2.07 11.46 -5.71
CA SER A 50 3.46 11.01 -5.93
C SER A 50 3.81 9.70 -5.22
N GLN A 51 4.69 8.92 -5.87
CA GLN A 51 5.28 7.71 -5.34
C GLN A 51 6.08 7.97 -4.04
N GLU A 52 6.76 9.11 -3.91
CA GLU A 52 7.53 9.43 -2.68
C GLU A 52 6.61 9.64 -1.48
N ASN A 53 5.48 10.31 -1.70
CA ASN A 53 4.45 10.52 -0.68
C ASN A 53 3.81 9.20 -0.25
N LEU A 54 3.67 8.25 -1.17
CA LEU A 54 3.25 6.87 -0.86
C LEU A 54 4.24 6.16 0.06
N VAL A 55 5.56 6.31 -0.16
CA VAL A 55 6.62 5.73 0.68
C VAL A 55 6.59 6.32 2.09
N SER A 56 6.51 7.64 2.19
CA SER A 56 6.45 8.36 3.47
C SER A 56 5.22 7.92 4.28
N LEU A 57 4.05 7.89 3.65
CA LEU A 57 2.80 7.51 4.31
C LEU A 57 2.70 6.02 4.62
N ALA A 58 3.30 5.14 3.81
CA ALA A 58 3.40 3.72 4.16
C ALA A 58 4.20 3.51 5.45
N SER A 59 5.28 4.27 5.64
CA SER A 59 6.11 4.20 6.84
C SER A 59 5.35 4.67 8.09
N GLN A 60 4.49 5.68 7.95
CA GLN A 60 3.68 6.23 9.06
C GLN A 60 2.43 5.39 9.38
N LEU A 61 1.68 4.95 8.36
CA LEU A 61 0.37 4.31 8.53
C LEU A 61 0.44 2.78 8.57
N ALA A 62 1.50 2.22 8.01
CA ALA A 62 1.70 0.79 7.91
C ALA A 62 3.16 0.42 8.18
N PRO A 63 3.74 0.83 9.34
CA PRO A 63 5.07 0.34 9.73
C PRO A 63 5.05 -1.19 9.68
N TRP A 64 6.14 -1.79 9.18
CA TRP A 64 6.28 -3.23 9.28
C TRP A 64 6.19 -3.59 10.76
N PRO A 65 5.41 -4.61 11.16
CA PRO A 65 5.52 -5.10 12.52
C PRO A 65 6.98 -5.52 12.69
N SER A 66 7.76 -4.71 13.40
CA SER A 66 9.08 -5.08 13.82
C SER A 66 8.89 -6.39 14.55
N ARG A 67 9.41 -7.47 13.95
CA ARG A 67 9.57 -8.73 14.65
C ARG A 67 10.52 -8.40 15.80
N ILE A 68 9.97 -7.99 16.94
CA ILE A 68 10.65 -8.06 18.22
C ILE A 68 10.84 -9.57 18.41
N ARG A 69 11.97 -10.08 17.95
CA ARG A 69 12.49 -11.35 18.46
C ARG A 69 12.90 -11.04 19.89
N ARG A 70 12.07 -11.43 20.86
CA ARG A 70 12.54 -11.73 22.21
C ARG A 70 13.29 -13.05 22.17
#